data_AF-S3C3R7-F1
#
_entry.id   AF-S3C3R7-F1
#
_cell.length_a   1.000
_cell.length_b   1.000
_cell.length_c   1.000
_cell.angle_alpha   90.00
_cell.angle_beta   90.00
_cell.angle_gamma   90.00
#
_symmetry.space_group_name_H-M   'P 1'
#
loop_
_entity.id
_entity.type
_entity.pdbx_description
1 polymer ?
#
loop_
_entity_poly.entity_id
_entity_poly.type
_entity_poly.pdbx_seq_one_letter_code
_entity_poly.pdbx_strand_id
1 'polypeptide(L)'
;MAERTARSRTLVRHVRWKLHIVGHHDAAQSSFLTSSWRVSSAQDRADALACLARDARSRVLPRASGPAFTLATRLRRAARDHDEAKGPFTVEPDDAADPVVQMRAAVLLAHAALRGDCWTNT
;
A
#
# COMPACT_ATOMS: atom_id res chain seq x y z
N MET A 1 -21.15 -2.35 -5.00
CA MET A 1 -19.94 -2.08 -4.19
C MET A 1 -19.18 -3.38 -4.06
N ALA A 2 -17.95 -3.49 -4.57
CA ALA A 2 -17.12 -4.65 -4.26
C ALA A 2 -16.73 -4.55 -2.78
N GLU A 3 -17.26 -5.46 -1.98
CA GLU A 3 -17.04 -5.46 -0.54
C GLU A 3 -15.58 -5.87 -0.27
N ARG A 4 -14.77 -4.95 0.26
CA ARG A 4 -13.37 -5.26 0.62
C ARG A 4 -13.36 -6.43 1.59
N THR A 5 -12.61 -7.47 1.24
CA THR A 5 -12.52 -8.69 2.04
C THR A 5 -11.96 -8.42 3.44
N ALA A 6 -12.30 -9.26 4.43
CA ALA A 6 -11.68 -9.19 5.76
C ALA A 6 -10.14 -9.33 5.69
N ARG A 7 -9.63 -10.05 4.68
CA ARG A 7 -8.21 -10.32 4.49
C ARG A 7 -7.45 -9.11 3.95
N SER A 8 -8.01 -8.36 3.00
CA SER A 8 -7.42 -7.09 2.53
C SER A 8 -7.28 -6.06 3.67
N ARG A 9 -8.32 -5.93 4.53
CA ARG A 9 -8.27 -5.07 5.73
C ARG A 9 -7.16 -5.49 6.69
N THR A 10 -6.98 -6.80 6.86
CA THR A 10 -5.93 -7.37 7.70
C THR A 10 -4.54 -7.05 7.16
N LEU A 11 -4.32 -7.14 5.85
CA LEU A 11 -3.04 -6.76 5.22
C LEU A 11 -2.71 -5.28 5.46
N VAL A 12 -3.67 -4.38 5.26
CA VAL A 12 -3.49 -2.94 5.53
C VAL A 12 -3.12 -2.70 6.99
N ARG A 13 -3.83 -3.35 7.92
CA ARG A 13 -3.55 -3.26 9.36
C ARG A 13 -2.14 -3.75 9.70
N HIS A 14 -1.73 -4.90 9.16
CA HIS A 14 -0.39 -5.45 9.40
C HIS A 14 0.72 -4.53 8.89
N VAL A 15 0.56 -3.94 7.70
CA VAL A 15 1.53 -2.99 7.14
C VAL A 15 1.64 -1.76 8.04
N ARG A 16 0.52 -1.13 8.41
CA ARG A 16 0.51 0.06 9.27
C ARG A 16 1.10 -0.23 10.65
N TRP A 17 0.75 -1.36 11.25
CA TRP A 17 1.27 -1.76 12.57
C TRP A 17 2.77 -2.01 12.55
N LYS A 18 3.28 -2.77 11.56
CA LYS A 18 4.73 -2.99 11.45
C LYS A 18 5.48 -1.70 11.21
N LEU A 19 4.98 -0.86 10.31
CA LEU A 19 5.58 0.44 10.03
C LEU A 19 5.65 1.35 11.27
N HIS A 20 4.63 1.31 12.12
CA HIS A 20 4.61 2.06 13.38
C HIS A 20 5.68 1.60 14.38
N ILE A 21 5.96 0.29 14.45
CA ILE A 21 6.92 -0.26 15.43
C ILE A 21 8.37 -0.10 14.97
N VAL A 22 8.66 -0.47 13.72
CA VAL A 22 10.06 -0.63 13.25
C VAL A 22 10.47 0.39 12.21
N GLY A 23 9.58 1.31 11.82
CA GLY A 23 9.85 2.23 10.74
C GLY A 23 9.90 1.54 9.36
N HIS A 24 10.23 2.31 8.33
CA HIS A 24 9.97 1.89 6.94
C HIS A 24 10.98 0.87 6.40
N HIS A 25 12.27 1.01 6.72
CA HIS A 25 13.32 0.10 6.24
C HIS A 25 13.07 -1.34 6.71
N ASP A 26 12.80 -1.50 8.00
CA ASP A 26 12.58 -2.82 8.61
C ASP A 26 11.21 -3.39 8.24
N ALA A 27 10.18 -2.56 8.12
CA ALA A 27 8.88 -3.01 7.64
C ALA A 27 8.96 -3.59 6.22
N ALA A 28 9.75 -2.99 5.32
CA ALA A 28 9.93 -3.46 3.95
C ALA A 28 10.72 -4.79 3.85
N GLN A 29 11.41 -5.19 4.92
CA GLN A 29 12.16 -6.45 5.03
C GLN A 29 11.46 -7.48 5.93
N SER A 30 10.25 -7.18 6.41
CA SER A 30 9.51 -8.04 7.34
C SER A 30 9.16 -9.40 6.71
N SER A 31 9.67 -10.47 7.30
CA SER A 31 9.32 -11.85 6.93
C SER A 31 7.83 -12.14 7.14
N PHE A 32 7.24 -11.60 8.21
CA PHE A 32 5.82 -11.73 8.49
C PHE A 32 4.95 -11.09 7.39
N LEU A 33 5.28 -9.86 6.95
CA LEU A 33 4.54 -9.20 5.87
C LEU A 33 4.74 -9.94 4.55
N THR A 34 5.97 -10.36 4.27
CA THR A 34 6.31 -11.15 3.09
C THR A 34 5.45 -12.42 3.00
N SER A 35 5.43 -13.21 4.07
CA SER A 35 4.61 -14.43 4.12
C SER A 35 3.13 -14.13 4.00
N SER A 36 2.61 -13.14 4.74
CA SER A 36 1.20 -12.74 4.69
C SER A 36 0.75 -12.36 3.28
N TRP A 37 1.59 -11.63 2.54
CA TRP A 37 1.31 -11.23 1.17
C TRP A 37 1.35 -12.39 0.19
N ARG A 38 2.33 -13.29 0.31
CA ARG A 38 2.44 -14.49 -0.55
C ARG A 38 1.22 -15.41 -0.43
N VAL A 39 0.65 -15.56 0.77
CA VAL A 39 -0.52 -16.42 1.00
C VAL A 39 -1.86 -15.71 0.79
N SER A 40 -1.86 -14.44 0.41
CA SER A 40 -3.10 -13.70 0.13
C SER A 40 -3.42 -13.74 -1.35
N SER A 41 -4.71 -13.74 -1.70
CA SER A 41 -5.12 -13.77 -3.11
C SER A 41 -4.69 -12.49 -3.84
N ALA A 42 -4.60 -12.52 -5.17
CA ALA A 42 -4.33 -11.30 -5.95
C ALA A 42 -5.39 -10.22 -5.69
N GLN A 43 -6.66 -10.61 -5.51
CA GLN A 43 -7.73 -9.69 -5.16
C GLN A 43 -7.46 -9.00 -3.81
N ASP A 44 -7.11 -9.74 -2.77
CA ASP A 44 -6.84 -9.17 -1.44
C ASP A 44 -5.67 -8.18 -1.47
N ARG A 45 -4.63 -8.51 -2.24
CA ARG A 45 -3.45 -7.64 -2.43
C ARG A 45 -3.83 -6.37 -3.20
N ALA A 46 -4.63 -6.50 -4.25
CA ALA A 46 -5.10 -5.38 -5.06
C ALA A 46 -5.99 -4.42 -4.25
N ASP A 47 -6.93 -4.95 -3.47
CA ASP A 47 -7.79 -4.16 -2.57
C ASP A 47 -6.96 -3.40 -1.52
N ALA A 48 -5.96 -4.05 -0.94
CA ALA A 48 -5.06 -3.43 0.03
C ALA A 48 -4.22 -2.31 -0.60
N LEU A 49 -3.68 -2.54 -1.80
CA LEU A 49 -2.95 -1.53 -2.57
C LEU A 49 -3.83 -0.34 -2.95
N ALA A 50 -5.08 -0.58 -3.40
CA ALA A 50 -6.02 0.46 -3.75
C ALA A 50 -6.33 1.36 -2.54
N CYS A 51 -6.53 0.75 -1.36
CA CYS A 51 -6.74 1.48 -0.12
C CYS A 51 -5.53 2.38 0.21
N LEU A 52 -4.32 1.80 0.25
CA LEU A 52 -3.11 2.54 0.63
C LEU A 52 -2.72 3.61 -0.39
N ALA A 53 -2.97 3.37 -1.68
CA ALA A 53 -2.75 4.35 -2.73
C ALA A 53 -3.68 5.55 -2.58
N ARG A 54 -4.96 5.30 -2.26
CA ARG A 54 -5.94 6.37 -1.97
C ARG A 54 -5.52 7.19 -0.76
N ASP A 55 -5.05 6.56 0.31
CA ASP A 55 -4.59 7.26 1.51
C ASP A 55 -3.36 8.14 1.22
N ALA A 56 -2.44 7.65 0.38
CA ALA A 56 -1.21 8.35 0.01
C ALA A 56 -1.35 9.38 -1.12
N ARG A 57 -2.54 9.52 -1.73
CA ARG A 57 -2.72 10.21 -3.04
C ARG A 57 -2.19 11.64 -3.09
N SER A 58 -2.28 12.37 -1.97
CA SER A 58 -1.84 13.76 -1.86
C SER A 58 -0.47 13.93 -1.19
N ARG A 59 0.23 12.84 -0.87
CA ARG A 59 1.49 12.85 -0.11
C ARG A 59 2.68 12.44 -0.99
N VAL A 60 3.87 12.90 -0.63
CA VAL A 60 5.11 12.53 -1.35
C VAL A 60 5.58 11.16 -0.85
N LEU A 61 5.97 10.27 -1.77
CA LEU A 61 6.54 8.98 -1.42
C LEU A 61 7.95 9.17 -0.82
N PRO A 62 8.36 8.33 0.16
CA PRO A 62 9.74 8.31 0.62
C PRO A 62 10.68 7.97 -0.54
N ARG A 63 11.90 8.51 -0.52
CA ARG A 63 12.91 8.23 -1.53
C ARG A 63 13.27 6.75 -1.48
N ALA A 64 13.05 6.06 -2.59
CA ALA A 64 13.44 4.68 -2.82
C ALA A 64 13.67 4.47 -4.33
N SER A 65 14.17 3.31 -4.71
CA SER A 65 14.39 2.91 -6.11
C SER A 65 13.87 1.49 -6.37
N GLY A 66 13.73 1.14 -7.65
CA GLY A 66 13.37 -0.21 -8.08
C GLY A 66 11.87 -0.47 -8.25
N PRO A 67 11.48 -1.73 -8.52
CA PRO A 67 10.14 -2.09 -8.98
C PRO A 67 9.01 -1.68 -8.03
N ALA A 68 9.25 -1.81 -6.71
CA ALA A 68 8.27 -1.44 -5.69
C ALA A 68 8.01 0.08 -5.67
N PHE A 69 9.04 0.90 -5.85
CA PHE A 69 8.90 2.35 -5.91
C PHE A 69 8.18 2.80 -7.18
N THR A 70 8.50 2.17 -8.32
CA THR A 70 7.80 2.40 -9.60
C THR A 70 6.31 2.06 -9.46
N LEU A 71 5.98 0.91 -8.87
CA LEU A 71 4.60 0.49 -8.63
C LEU A 71 3.88 1.47 -7.69
N ALA A 72 4.46 1.81 -6.55
CA ALA A 72 3.88 2.76 -5.59
C ALA A 72 3.64 4.14 -6.23
N THR A 73 4.59 4.63 -7.04
CA THR A 73 4.46 5.91 -7.75
C THR A 73 3.31 5.89 -8.74
N ARG A 74 3.21 4.82 -9.54
CA ARG A 74 2.14 4.62 -10.52
C ARG A 74 0.77 4.60 -9.83
N LEU A 75 0.62 3.78 -8.79
CA LEU A 75 -0.64 3.64 -8.05
C LEU A 75 -1.04 4.93 -7.35
N ARG A 76 -0.10 5.65 -6.73
CA ARG A 76 -0.37 6.95 -6.10
C ARG A 76 -0.87 7.97 -7.12
N ARG A 77 -0.23 8.05 -8.30
CA ARG A 77 -0.67 8.96 -9.37
C ARG A 77 -2.07 8.59 -9.86
N ALA A 78 -2.30 7.32 -10.16
CA ALA A 78 -3.62 6.83 -10.54
C ALA A 78 -4.69 7.17 -9.49
N ALA A 79 -4.40 6.99 -8.20
CA ALA A 79 -5.32 7.34 -7.13
C ALA A 79 -5.52 8.85 -6.95
N ARG A 80 -4.54 9.68 -7.32
CA ARG A 80 -4.64 11.14 -7.29
C ARG A 80 -5.49 11.67 -8.45
N ASP A 81 -5.34 11.08 -9.61
CA ASP A 81 -6.03 11.47 -10.84
C ASP A 81 -7.43 10.83 -10.95
N HIS A 82 -7.75 9.91 -10.02
CA HIS A 82 -9.05 9.23 -9.97
C HIS A 82 -10.17 10.18 -9.54
N ASP A 83 -11.19 10.25 -10.38
CA ASP A 83 -12.42 10.99 -10.13
C ASP A 83 -13.34 10.21 -9.18
N GLU A 84 -13.58 10.76 -7.99
CA GLU A 84 -14.43 10.12 -6.98
C GLU A 84 -15.90 9.99 -7.44
N ALA A 85 -16.35 10.80 -8.41
CA ALA A 85 -17.69 10.66 -9.01
C ALA A 85 -17.84 9.38 -9.83
N LYS A 86 -16.73 8.77 -10.28
CA LYS A 86 -16.72 7.50 -11.03
C LYS A 86 -16.71 6.27 -10.11
N GLY A 87 -16.81 6.47 -8.79
CA GLY A 87 -16.85 5.40 -7.80
C GLY A 87 -15.52 5.21 -7.06
N PRO A 88 -15.37 4.11 -6.29
CA PRO A 88 -14.16 3.86 -5.52
C PRO A 88 -12.96 3.58 -6.43
N PHE A 89 -11.79 4.07 -6.03
CA PHE A 89 -10.53 3.71 -6.69
C PHE A 89 -10.24 2.22 -6.49
N THR A 90 -10.02 1.50 -7.58
CA THR A 90 -9.69 0.07 -7.62
C THR A 90 -8.34 -0.15 -8.27
N VAL A 91 -7.75 -1.31 -7.99
CA VAL A 91 -6.55 -1.81 -8.66
C VAL A 91 -6.92 -3.19 -9.19
N GLU A 92 -6.59 -3.47 -10.45
CA GLU A 92 -6.85 -4.79 -11.03
C GLU A 92 -5.97 -5.85 -10.33
N PRO A 93 -6.53 -7.03 -9.98
CA PRO A 93 -5.73 -8.13 -9.46
C PRO A 93 -4.72 -8.60 -10.51
N ASP A 94 -3.48 -8.80 -10.07
CA ASP A 94 -2.40 -9.30 -10.90
C ASP A 94 -1.77 -10.52 -10.22
N ASP A 95 -2.04 -11.69 -10.78
CA ASP A 95 -1.50 -12.98 -10.32
C ASP A 95 -0.05 -13.20 -10.76
N ALA A 96 0.41 -12.51 -11.81
CA ALA A 96 1.78 -12.61 -12.31
C ALA A 96 2.75 -11.66 -11.56
N ALA A 97 2.23 -10.62 -10.91
CA ALA A 97 3.03 -9.70 -10.12
C ALA A 97 3.65 -10.39 -8.89
N ASP A 98 4.95 -10.11 -8.66
CA ASP A 98 5.66 -10.56 -7.46
C ASP A 98 4.98 -10.01 -6.18
N PRO A 99 4.43 -10.88 -5.31
CA PRO A 99 3.78 -10.45 -4.07
C PRO A 99 4.71 -9.66 -3.14
N VAL A 100 6.02 -9.87 -3.20
CA VAL A 100 7.01 -9.15 -2.39
C VAL A 100 7.19 -7.71 -2.90
N VAL A 101 7.21 -7.51 -4.21
CA VAL A 101 7.23 -6.17 -4.82
C VAL A 101 5.98 -5.40 -4.45
N GLN A 102 4.82 -6.04 -4.54
CA GLN A 102 3.56 -5.42 -4.14
C GLN A 102 3.53 -5.08 -2.64
N MET A 103 4.05 -5.96 -1.77
CA MET A 103 4.17 -5.71 -0.33
C MET A 103 5.04 -4.49 -0.03
N ARG A 104 6.22 -4.41 -0.65
CA ARG A 104 7.13 -3.27 -0.47
C ARG A 104 6.51 -1.97 -0.99
N ALA A 105 5.77 -2.03 -2.10
CA ALA A 105 5.02 -0.88 -2.60
C ALA A 105 3.95 -0.42 -1.59
N ALA A 106 3.23 -1.36 -0.97
CA ALA A 106 2.26 -1.05 0.09
C ALA A 106 2.92 -0.39 1.31
N VAL A 107 4.11 -0.84 1.73
CA VAL A 107 4.86 -0.19 2.83
C VAL A 107 5.21 1.26 2.46
N LEU A 108 5.65 1.53 1.23
CA LEU A 108 5.96 2.89 0.76
C LEU A 108 4.71 3.79 0.77
N LEU A 109 3.58 3.28 0.30
CA LEU A 109 2.30 4.00 0.30
C LEU A 109 1.82 4.29 1.73
N ALA A 110 1.87 3.29 2.61
CA ALA A 110 1.51 3.46 4.02
C ALA A 110 2.42 4.49 4.71
N HIS A 111 3.72 4.49 4.42
CA HIS A 111 4.65 5.47 4.98
C HIS A 111 4.38 6.89 4.51
N ALA A 112 4.06 7.07 3.22
CA ALA A 112 3.66 8.37 2.70
C ALA A 112 2.38 8.89 3.36
N ALA A 113 1.40 8.00 3.63
CA ALA A 113 0.15 8.37 4.30
C ALA A 113 0.39 8.80 5.75
N LEU A 114 1.28 8.14 6.50
CA LEU A 114 1.56 8.48 7.90
C LEU A 114 2.30 9.81 8.09
N ARG A 115 3.17 10.21 7.15
CA ARG A 115 3.98 11.44 7.26
C ARG A 115 3.17 12.75 7.33
N GLY A 116 1.86 12.68 7.10
CA GLY A 116 0.96 13.82 7.20
C GLY A 116 0.59 14.25 8.62
N ASP A 117 0.57 13.31 9.58
CA ASP A 117 -0.10 13.54 10.86
C ASP A 117 0.86 13.51 12.07
N CYS A 118 2.09 12.99 11.91
CA CYS A 118 3.04 12.84 13.02
C CYS A 118 4.19 13.86 13.06
N TRP A 119 4.29 14.78 12.10
CA TRP A 119 5.38 15.77 12.04
C TRP A 119 4.90 17.23 12.07
N THR A 120 3.60 17.49 12.11
CA THR A 120 3.01 18.84 12.25
C THR A 120 2.61 19.16 13.69
N ASN A 121 3.37 18.66 14.67
CA ASN A 121 3.30 19.10 16.07
C ASN A 121 4.62 19.80 16.44
N THR A 122 4.82 20.97 15.84
CA THR A 122 5.70 22.07 16.27
C THR A 122 5.12 23.34 15.69
#